data_AF-A0AA37K748-F1
#
_entry.id   AF-A0AA37K748-F1
#
_cell.length_a   1.000
_cell.length_b   1.000
_cell.length_c   1.000
_cell.angle_alpha   90.00
_cell.angle_beta   90.00
_cell.angle_gamma   90.00
#
_symmetry.space_group_name_H-M   'P 1'
#
loop_
_entity.id
_entity.type
_entity.pdbx_description
1 polymer ?
#
loop_
_entity_poly.entity_id
_entity_poly.type
_entity_poly.pdbx_seq_one_letter_code
_entity_poly.pdbx_strand_id
1 'polypeptide(L)'
;MSVTEIENYRELILENIEYDCLKQRYPLYLDDLNEIVELLVETVCAKRKTTRISGADFPHEIVRSRFLKLDSSHIEFVMDCLQKNTTQVHNIKQYLLAVLFNAPTTMNNHYTSLVNHDMHAGGW
;
A
#
# COMPACT_ATOMS: atom_id res chain seq x y z
N MET A 1 2.07 18.74 -13.86
CA MET A 1 0.84 17.93 -13.90
C MET A 1 -0.25 18.96 -13.71
N SER A 2 -1.32 18.95 -14.49
CA SER A 2 -2.42 19.88 -14.23
C SER A 2 -3.08 19.53 -12.89
N VAL A 3 -3.76 20.49 -12.27
CA VAL A 3 -4.54 20.23 -11.05
C VAL A 3 -5.57 19.11 -11.30
N THR A 4 -6.21 19.14 -12.47
CA THR A 4 -7.18 18.14 -12.93
C THR A 4 -6.58 16.73 -13.02
N GLU A 5 -5.33 16.58 -13.48
CA GLU A 5 -4.68 15.26 -13.53
C GLU A 5 -4.48 14.68 -12.12
N ILE A 6 -4.13 15.51 -11.13
CA ILE A 6 -3.95 15.07 -9.74
C ILE A 6 -5.28 14.69 -9.10
N GLU A 7 -6.34 15.46 -9.37
CA GLU A 7 -7.71 15.16 -8.91
C GLU A 7 -8.20 13.82 -9.49
N ASN A 8 -8.01 13.58 -10.78
CA ASN A 8 -8.38 12.31 -11.43
C ASN A 8 -7.66 11.11 -10.80
N TYR A 9 -6.37 11.23 -10.50
CA TYR A 9 -5.63 10.15 -9.81
C TYR A 9 -6.11 9.95 -8.37
N ARG A 10 -6.45 11.03 -7.66
CA ARG A 10 -7.01 10.94 -6.32
C ARG A 10 -8.35 10.20 -6.35
N GLU A 11 -9.26 10.56 -7.25
CA GLU A 11 -10.55 9.87 -7.40
C GLU A 11 -10.37 8.39 -7.72
N LEU A 12 -9.51 8.07 -8.68
CA LEU A 12 -9.19 6.68 -9.04
C LEU A 12 -8.63 5.89 -7.84
N ILE A 13 -7.72 6.48 -7.08
CA ILE A 13 -7.15 5.84 -5.89
C ILE A 13 -8.23 5.59 -4.83
N LEU A 14 -9.09 6.58 -4.57
CA LEU A 14 -10.19 6.46 -3.59
C LEU A 14 -11.18 5.36 -4.00
N GLU A 15 -11.50 5.25 -5.29
CA GLU A 15 -12.36 4.20 -5.84
C GLU A 15 -11.71 2.82 -5.68
N ASN A 16 -10.45 2.67 -6.13
CA ASN A 16 -9.74 1.39 -6.08
C ASN A 16 -9.63 0.81 -4.66
N ILE A 17 -9.39 1.66 -3.66
CA ILE A 17 -9.23 1.22 -2.27
C ILE A 17 -10.56 1.14 -1.50
N GLU A 18 -11.69 1.45 -2.15
CA GLU A 18 -12.99 1.53 -1.50
C GLU A 18 -12.97 2.42 -0.25
N TYR A 19 -12.43 3.64 -0.39
CA TYR A 19 -12.10 4.52 0.74
C TYR A 19 -13.27 4.72 1.72
N ASP A 20 -14.50 4.89 1.22
CA ASP A 20 -15.67 5.11 2.07
C ASP A 20 -15.98 3.90 2.96
N CYS A 21 -15.75 2.67 2.47
CA CYS A 21 -15.89 1.44 3.24
C CYS A 21 -14.81 1.37 4.34
N LEU A 22 -13.55 1.66 3.99
CA LEU A 22 -12.44 1.67 4.95
C LEU A 22 -12.64 2.71 6.04
N LYS A 23 -13.10 3.91 5.69
CA LYS A 23 -13.42 4.98 6.63
C LYS A 23 -14.46 4.57 7.67
N GLN A 24 -15.49 3.82 7.25
CA GLN A 24 -16.51 3.31 8.17
C GLN A 24 -15.97 2.19 9.07
N ARG A 25 -15.07 1.34 8.55
CA ARG A 25 -14.49 0.21 9.27
C ARG A 25 -13.41 0.63 10.28
N TYR A 26 -12.63 1.66 9.97
CA TYR A 26 -11.51 2.15 10.77
C TYR A 26 -11.69 3.63 11.20
N PRO A 27 -12.77 3.99 11.91
CA PRO A 27 -13.08 5.39 12.21
C PRO A 27 -12.04 6.07 13.10
N LEU A 28 -11.32 5.30 13.93
CA LEU A 28 -10.27 5.81 14.82
C LEU A 28 -8.92 6.03 14.11
N TYR A 29 -8.78 5.55 12.87
CA TYR A 29 -7.54 5.63 12.09
C TYR A 29 -7.74 6.41 10.78
N LEU A 30 -8.70 7.34 10.79
CA LEU A 30 -9.03 8.14 9.62
C LEU A 30 -7.83 9.00 9.16
N ASP A 31 -7.06 9.52 10.10
CA ASP A 31 -5.87 10.34 9.79
C ASP A 31 -4.78 9.51 9.09
N ASP A 32 -4.52 8.29 9.57
CA ASP A 32 -3.59 7.35 8.91
C ASP A 32 -4.07 6.97 7.51
N LEU A 33 -5.36 6.68 7.35
CA LEU A 33 -5.97 6.37 6.06
C LEU A 33 -5.82 7.54 5.07
N ASN A 34 -6.04 8.77 5.55
CA ASN A 34 -5.84 9.98 4.74
C ASN A 34 -4.37 10.18 4.35
N GLU A 35 -3.44 9.93 5.27
CA GLU A 35 -2.00 10.02 4.98
C GLU A 35 -1.56 8.98 3.94
N ILE A 36 -2.11 7.76 4.00
CA ILE A 36 -1.89 6.73 2.97
C ILE A 36 -2.39 7.21 1.61
N VAL A 37 -3.61 7.75 1.52
CA VAL A 37 -4.15 8.28 0.26
C VAL A 37 -3.26 9.39 -0.29
N GLU A 38 -2.85 10.34 0.56
CA GLU A 38 -1.97 11.43 0.13
C GLU A 38 -0.64 10.90 -0.40
N LEU A 39 -0.04 9.94 0.30
CA LEU A 39 1.22 9.31 -0.12
C LEU A 39 1.08 8.58 -1.46
N LEU A 40 -0.04 7.89 -1.70
CA LEU A 40 -0.33 7.23 -2.97
C LEU A 40 -0.46 8.26 -4.10
N VAL A 41 -1.23 9.34 -3.88
CA VAL A 41 -1.41 10.41 -4.86
C VAL A 41 -0.09 11.10 -5.16
N GLU A 42 0.66 11.54 -4.14
CA GLU A 42 1.99 12.14 -4.27
C GLU A 42 2.93 11.23 -5.08
N THR A 43 2.90 9.92 -4.79
CA THR A 43 3.80 8.97 -5.46
C THR A 43 3.42 8.75 -6.90
N VAL A 44 2.14 8.47 -7.20
CA VAL A 44 1.64 8.26 -8.57
C VAL A 44 1.84 9.50 -9.43
N CYS A 45 1.65 10.69 -8.86
CA CYS A 45 1.75 11.96 -9.57
C CYS A 45 3.20 12.46 -9.77
N ALA A 46 4.18 11.83 -9.12
CA ALA A 46 5.58 12.26 -9.19
C ALA A 46 6.13 12.16 -10.63
N LYS A 47 6.89 13.18 -11.04
CA LYS A 47 7.59 13.20 -12.34
C LYS A 47 9.06 12.88 -12.14
N ARG A 48 9.40 11.59 -12.12
CA ARG A 48 10.77 11.09 -11.94
C ARG A 48 11.01 9.84 -12.78
N LYS A 49 12.29 9.55 -13.09
CA LYS A 49 12.67 8.34 -13.85
C LYS A 49 12.65 7.09 -12.97
N THR A 50 13.10 7.22 -11.74
CA THR A 50 13.19 6.12 -10.77
C THR A 50 12.61 6.53 -9.43
N THR A 51 12.26 5.54 -8.61
CA THR A 51 11.85 5.73 -7.21
C THR A 51 12.54 4.69 -6.35
N ARG A 52 13.16 5.15 -5.27
CA ARG A 52 13.81 4.29 -4.29
C ARG A 52 12.74 3.71 -3.36
N ILE A 53 12.66 2.39 -3.26
CA ILE A 53 11.79 1.66 -2.34
C ILE A 53 12.64 0.61 -1.61
N SER A 54 12.60 0.58 -0.28
CA SER A 54 13.34 -0.38 0.56
C SER A 54 14.83 -0.53 0.21
N GLY A 55 15.48 0.55 -0.22
CA GLY A 55 16.89 0.50 -0.58
C GLY A 55 17.19 0.00 -2.01
N ALA A 56 16.20 -0.23 -2.87
CA ALA A 56 16.40 -0.49 -4.29
C ALA A 56 15.74 0.59 -5.16
N ASP A 57 16.34 0.89 -6.33
CA ASP A 57 15.77 1.82 -7.31
C ASP A 57 14.93 1.07 -8.35
N PHE A 58 13.70 1.51 -8.53
CA PHE A 58 12.76 0.95 -9.51
C PHE A 58 12.42 2.00 -10.57
N PRO A 59 12.21 1.60 -11.84
CA PRO A 59 11.58 2.47 -12.82
C PRO A 59 10.26 3.03 -12.28
N HIS A 60 10.09 4.35 -12.33
CA HIS A 60 8.96 5.01 -11.66
C HIS A 60 7.61 4.50 -12.18
N GLU A 61 7.50 4.21 -13.48
CA GLU A 61 6.28 3.66 -14.08
C GLU A 61 5.88 2.29 -13.50
N ILE A 62 6.83 1.47 -13.06
CA ILE A 62 6.55 0.19 -12.37
C ILE A 62 5.97 0.48 -10.98
N VAL A 63 6.54 1.44 -10.26
CA VAL A 63 6.03 1.86 -8.94
C VAL A 63 4.62 2.42 -9.06
N ARG A 64 4.41 3.32 -10.03
CA ARG A 64 3.08 3.87 -10.35
C ARG A 64 2.08 2.77 -10.65
N SER A 65 2.41 1.84 -11.54
CA SER A 65 1.51 0.74 -11.92
C SER A 65 1.13 -0.15 -10.73
N ARG A 66 2.07 -0.42 -9.82
CA ARG A 66 1.79 -1.21 -8.61
C ARG A 66 0.86 -0.46 -7.66
N PHE A 67 1.11 0.82 -7.43
CA PHE A 67 0.30 1.63 -6.51
C PHE A 67 -1.13 1.81 -7.01
N LEU A 68 -1.31 2.00 -8.32
CA LEU A 68 -2.63 2.08 -8.94
C LEU A 68 -3.42 0.76 -8.92
N LYS A 69 -2.80 -0.36 -8.52
CA LYS A 69 -3.45 -1.68 -8.39
C LYS A 69 -3.75 -2.05 -6.94
N LEU A 70 -3.45 -1.18 -5.98
CA LEU A 70 -3.82 -1.40 -4.60
C LEU A 70 -5.34 -1.30 -4.46
N ASP A 71 -5.90 -2.22 -3.70
CA ASP A 71 -7.31 -2.27 -3.34
C ASP A 71 -7.49 -2.22 -1.82
N SER A 72 -8.74 -2.26 -1.37
CA SER A 72 -9.12 -2.20 0.04
C SER A 72 -8.36 -3.21 0.90
N SER A 73 -8.20 -4.45 0.44
CA SER A 73 -7.52 -5.52 1.18
C SER A 73 -6.05 -5.23 1.44
N HIS A 74 -5.37 -4.58 0.49
CA HIS A 74 -3.98 -4.17 0.67
C HIS A 74 -3.86 -3.05 1.70
N ILE A 75 -4.82 -2.12 1.73
CA ILE A 75 -4.84 -1.03 2.71
C ILE A 75 -5.12 -1.58 4.11
N GLU A 76 -6.07 -2.51 4.27
CA GLU A 76 -6.32 -3.18 5.55
C GLU A 76 -5.06 -3.86 6.09
N PHE A 77 -4.32 -4.58 5.24
CA PHE A 77 -3.04 -5.17 5.61
C PHE A 77 -2.02 -4.12 6.08
N VAL A 78 -1.92 -2.99 5.38
CA VAL A 78 -1.00 -1.89 5.76
C VAL A 78 -1.40 -1.29 7.10
N MET A 79 -2.69 -1.08 7.35
CA MET A 79 -3.23 -0.57 8.62
C MET A 79 -2.91 -1.53 9.78
N ASP A 80 -3.08 -2.84 9.57
CA ASP A 80 -2.68 -3.87 10.54
C ASP A 80 -1.18 -3.84 10.83
N CYS A 81 -0.35 -3.63 9.80
CA CYS A 81 1.11 -3.48 9.96
C CYS A 81 1.50 -2.23 10.74
N LEU A 82 0.78 -1.12 10.57
CA LEU A 82 1.01 0.11 11.34
C LEU A 82 0.70 -0.09 12.83
N GLN A 83 -0.43 -0.72 13.14
CA GLN A 83 -0.82 -0.99 14.53
C GLN A 83 0.18 -1.90 15.26
N LYS A 84 0.77 -2.87 14.55
CA LYS A 84 1.72 -3.83 15.12
C LYS A 84 3.14 -3.28 15.24
N ASN A 85 3.51 -2.27 14.45
CA ASN A 85 4.85 -1.68 14.49
C ASN A 85 4.86 -0.38 15.32
N THR A 86 5.22 -0.51 16.61
CA THR A 86 5.42 0.61 17.54
C THR A 86 6.83 1.18 17.53
N THR A 87 7.70 0.70 16.63
CA THR A 87 9.08 1.17 16.53
C THR A 87 9.08 2.62 16.09
N GLN A 88 9.95 3.46 16.69
CA GLN A 88 10.15 4.85 16.27
C GLN A 88 10.72 4.88 14.85
N VAL A 89 9.85 4.69 13.85
CA VAL A 89 10.21 4.82 12.46
C VAL A 89 10.53 6.29 12.25
N HIS A 90 11.83 6.61 12.23
CA HIS A 90 12.34 7.96 12.01
C HIS A 90 11.83 8.58 10.69
N ASN A 91 11.40 7.73 9.74
CA ASN A 91 10.80 8.13 8.48
C ASN A 91 9.57 7.27 8.15
N ILE A 92 8.44 7.59 8.78
CA ILE A 92 7.16 6.88 8.61
C ILE A 92 6.74 6.76 7.14
N LYS A 93 6.97 7.80 6.33
CA LYS A 93 6.64 7.80 4.90
C LYS A 93 7.42 6.75 4.12
N GLN A 94 8.72 6.59 4.38
CA GLN A 94 9.53 5.57 3.70
C GLN A 94 9.11 4.15 4.09
N TYR A 95 8.75 3.95 5.37
CA TYR A 95 8.18 2.69 5.81
C TYR A 95 6.84 2.39 5.11
N LEU A 96 5.92 3.34 5.10
CA LEU A 96 4.63 3.20 4.41
C LEU A 96 4.80 2.88 2.92
N LEU A 97 5.67 3.61 2.22
CA LEU A 97 6.00 3.32 0.82
C LEU A 97 6.47 1.88 0.62
N ALA A 98 7.34 1.39 1.51
CA ALA A 98 7.84 0.03 1.45
C ALA A 98 6.73 -0.99 1.70
N VAL A 99 5.88 -0.79 2.71
CA VAL A 99 4.79 -1.72 3.03
C VAL A 99 3.74 -1.72 1.91
N LEU A 100 3.29 -0.56 1.45
CA LEU A 100 2.34 -0.43 0.34
C LEU A 100 2.85 -1.09 -0.94
N PHE A 101 4.12 -0.87 -1.30
CA PHE A 101 4.71 -1.46 -2.49
C PHE A 101 4.78 -3.00 -2.44
N ASN A 102 5.02 -3.54 -1.25
CA ASN A 102 5.19 -4.97 -1.03
C ASN A 102 3.90 -5.69 -0.63
N ALA A 103 2.83 -4.97 -0.25
CA ALA A 103 1.59 -5.56 0.25
C ALA A 103 1.03 -6.67 -0.66
N PRO A 104 0.87 -6.48 -1.99
CA PRO A 104 0.34 -7.54 -2.85
C PRO A 104 1.19 -8.82 -2.83
N THR A 105 2.52 -8.67 -2.86
CA THR A 105 3.44 -9.81 -2.84
C THR A 105 3.52 -10.48 -1.48
N THR A 106 3.51 -9.70 -0.39
CA THR A 106 3.56 -10.23 0.97
C THR A 106 2.29 -11.02 1.30
N MET A 107 1.12 -10.49 0.91
CA MET A 107 -0.16 -11.16 1.09
C MET A 107 -0.21 -12.46 0.27
N ASN A 108 0.15 -12.43 -1.01
CA ASN A 108 0.17 -13.63 -1.86
C ASN A 108 1.13 -14.72 -1.35
N ASN A 109 2.29 -14.32 -0.81
CA ASN A 109 3.24 -15.25 -0.22
C ASN A 109 2.73 -15.83 1.11
N HIS A 110 2.02 -15.06 1.91
CA HIS A 110 1.36 -15.56 3.12
C HIS A 110 0.34 -16.66 2.80
N TYR A 111 -0.52 -16.47 1.79
CA TYR A 111 -1.44 -17.51 1.34
C TYR A 111 -0.72 -18.75 0.81
N THR A 112 0.30 -18.57 -0.02
CA THR A 112 1.10 -19.70 -0.55
C THR A 112 1.79 -20.49 0.57
N SER A 113 2.36 -19.79 1.57
CA SER A 113 3.05 -20.42 2.69
C SER A 113 2.09 -21.18 3.62
N LEU A 114 0.87 -20.68 3.83
CA LEU A 114 -0.15 -21.37 4.64
C LEU A 114 -0.64 -22.64 3.94
N VAL A 115 -0.91 -22.59 2.64
CA VAL A 115 -1.31 -23.76 1.85
C VAL A 115 -0.19 -24.80 1.83
N ASN A 116 1.07 -24.39 1.65
CA ASN A 116 2.20 -25.33 1.72
C ASN A 116 2.36 -25.91 3.13
N HIS A 117 2.13 -25.14 4.20
CA HIS A 117 2.16 -25.67 5.56
C HIS A 117 1.06 -26.70 5.82
N ASP A 118 -0.17 -26.46 5.36
CA ASP A 118 -1.28 -27.42 5.50
C ASP A 118 -1.06 -28.68 4.64
N MET A 119 -0.49 -28.53 3.45
CA MET A 119 -0.15 -29.65 2.56
C MET A 119 1.03 -30.48 3.09
N HIS A 120 1.92 -29.91 3.90
CA HIS A 120 3.04 -30.62 4.54
C HIS A 120 2.73 -31.10 5.97
N ALA A 121 1.71 -30.58 6.63
CA ALA A 121 1.25 -31.05 7.95
C ALA A 121 0.27 -32.24 7.85
N GLY A 122 -0.25 -32.56 6.66
CA GLY A 122 -1.18 -33.68 6.41
C GLY A 122 -0.58 -34.92 5.73
N GLY A 123 0.75 -35.00 5.59
CA GLY A 123 1.41 -36.08 4.84
C GLY A 123 2.20 -37.06 5.73
N TRP A 124 1.52 -38.12 6.18
CA TRP A 124 1.98 -39.40 6.77
C TRP A 124 2.70 -39.38 8.13
#